data_AF-A0A817HTB8-F1
#
_entry.id   AF-A0A817HTB8-F1
#
_cell.length_a   1.000
_cell.length_b   1.000
_cell.length_c   1.000
_cell.angle_alpha   90.00
_cell.angle_beta   90.00
_cell.angle_gamma   90.00
#
_symmetry.space_group_name_H-M   'P 1'
#
loop_
_entity.id
_entity.type
_entity.pdbx_description
1 polymer ?
#
loop_
_entity_poly.entity_id
_entity_poly.type
_entity_poly.pdbx_seq_one_letter_code
_entity_poly.pdbx_strand_id
1 'polypeptide(L)'
;VHTYVTLYVKDVSVTRFEPGYHLTVTGLLPHEQCSSVFNIVLNRTNDSKIVLKSKERLIFHVGFRRFACSPIYSQHSNGNKHKFERFFRPRQTLVATCFGPITYSPTSVLAFKQYPDGHQELVATDSLLSVNPDRIILKRIVLSGHPFKIHKRSAVIRYMFFNPEDVNWFKPIELRTRWGRRGHIKESLGTHGHMNTEPHKSLWTSFLKPL
;
A
#
# COMPACT_ATOMS: atom_id res chain seq x y z
N VAL A 1 -34.45 -14.59 27.40
CA VAL A 1 -35.48 -13.55 27.70
C VAL A 1 -35.29 -12.42 26.70
N HIS A 2 -36.32 -12.03 25.96
CA HIS A 2 -36.28 -10.88 25.06
C HIS A 2 -37.28 -9.86 25.59
N THR A 3 -36.80 -8.66 25.94
CA THR A 3 -37.61 -7.60 26.52
C THR A 3 -37.82 -6.52 25.47
N TYR A 4 -39.06 -6.08 25.30
CA TYR A 4 -39.36 -4.93 24.46
C TYR A 4 -38.89 -3.65 25.16
N VAL A 5 -38.08 -2.84 24.48
CA VAL A 5 -37.50 -1.60 25.02
C VAL A 5 -37.76 -0.46 24.05
N THR A 6 -38.10 0.72 24.60
CA THR A 6 -38.21 1.97 23.83
C THR A 6 -36.97 2.83 24.12
N LEU A 7 -36.24 3.22 23.08
CA LEU A 7 -35.01 4.02 23.19
C LEU A 7 -35.31 5.48 22.83
N TYR A 8 -34.94 6.41 23.71
CA TYR A 8 -35.01 7.84 23.46
C TYR A 8 -33.61 8.35 23.14
N VAL A 9 -33.38 8.79 21.90
CA VAL A 9 -32.08 9.26 21.42
C VAL A 9 -32.16 10.77 21.15
N LYS A 10 -31.21 11.52 21.71
CA LYS A 10 -31.10 12.98 21.52
C LYS A 10 -30.35 13.30 20.23
N ASP A 11 -30.66 14.44 19.60
CA ASP A 11 -29.93 15.04 18.48
C ASP A 11 -29.86 14.17 17.20
N VAL A 12 -30.98 13.52 16.85
CA VAL A 12 -31.10 12.73 15.61
C VAL A 12 -31.56 13.61 14.45
N SER A 13 -30.85 13.57 13.32
CA SER A 13 -31.32 14.20 12.08
C SER A 13 -32.48 13.42 11.48
N VAL A 14 -33.61 14.08 11.24
CA VAL A 14 -34.87 13.48 10.75
C VAL A 14 -34.81 13.13 9.26
N THR A 15 -33.74 13.51 8.56
CA THR A 15 -33.69 13.55 7.08
C THR A 15 -33.69 12.21 6.35
N ARG A 16 -33.75 11.05 7.03
CA ARG A 16 -33.47 9.73 6.41
C ARG A 16 -34.39 8.58 6.79
N PHE A 17 -35.50 8.81 7.50
CA PHE A 17 -36.42 7.71 7.80
C PHE A 17 -37.46 7.59 6.69
N GLU A 18 -37.17 6.78 5.67
CA GLU A 18 -38.17 6.38 4.68
C GLU A 18 -38.81 5.04 5.08
N PRO A 19 -40.14 4.90 4.95
CA PRO A 19 -40.84 3.66 5.23
C PRO A 19 -40.36 2.57 4.26
N GLY A 20 -39.68 1.55 4.79
CA GLY A 20 -39.09 0.44 4.02
C GLY A 20 -37.64 0.11 4.38
N TYR A 21 -36.94 1.02 5.07
CA TYR A 21 -35.59 0.75 5.58
C TYR A 21 -35.63 0.23 7.02
N HIS A 22 -34.77 -0.75 7.31
CA HIS A 22 -34.61 -1.31 8.65
C HIS A 22 -33.58 -0.49 9.43
N LEU A 23 -33.93 -0.08 10.65
CA LEU A 23 -33.01 0.57 11.57
C LEU A 23 -32.42 -0.45 12.53
N THR A 24 -31.09 -0.55 12.57
CA THR A 24 -30.36 -1.38 13.53
C THR A 24 -29.58 -0.48 14.47
N VAL A 25 -29.68 -0.75 15.77
CA VAL A 25 -28.97 -0.01 16.83
C VAL A 25 -28.02 -0.97 17.52
N THR A 26 -26.76 -0.56 17.67
CA THR A 26 -25.72 -1.35 18.35
C THR A 26 -25.07 -0.52 19.44
N GLY A 27 -24.87 -1.12 20.62
CA GLY A 27 -24.09 -0.50 21.69
C GLY A 27 -22.61 -0.50 21.34
N LEU A 28 -21.92 0.63 21.59
CA LEU A 28 -20.49 0.74 21.39
C LEU A 28 -19.72 0.24 22.62
N LEU A 29 -18.61 -0.46 22.38
CA LEU A 29 -17.70 -0.83 23.45
C LEU A 29 -16.87 0.38 23.90
N PRO A 30 -16.25 0.34 25.11
CA PRO A 30 -15.34 1.38 25.56
C PRO A 30 -14.29 1.70 24.50
N HIS A 31 -14.02 2.98 24.26
CA HIS A 31 -13.03 3.48 23.29
C HIS A 31 -13.36 3.28 21.80
N GLU A 32 -14.46 2.64 21.42
CA GLU A 32 -14.89 2.56 20.02
C GLU A 32 -15.39 3.89 19.45
N GLN A 33 -15.61 4.90 20.29
CA GLN A 33 -15.86 6.28 19.85
C GLN A 33 -14.61 6.99 19.31
N CYS A 34 -13.41 6.51 19.67
CA CYS A 34 -12.16 7.12 19.25
C CYS A 34 -11.80 6.72 17.81
N SER A 35 -10.89 7.48 17.19
CA SER A 35 -10.37 7.18 15.86
C SER A 35 -8.91 6.74 15.93
N SER A 36 -8.51 5.81 15.05
CA SER A 36 -7.14 5.31 14.94
C SER A 36 -6.84 4.82 13.52
N VAL A 37 -5.67 4.22 13.33
CA VAL A 37 -5.22 3.61 12.07
C VAL A 37 -5.64 2.14 12.05
N PHE A 38 -6.45 1.82 11.05
CA PHE A 38 -6.93 0.49 10.74
C PHE A 38 -5.97 -0.20 9.80
N ASN A 39 -5.63 -1.44 10.12
CA ASN A 39 -4.95 -2.35 9.21
C ASN A 39 -5.92 -3.48 8.90
N ILE A 40 -6.36 -3.53 7.65
CA ILE A 40 -7.40 -4.44 7.18
C ILE A 40 -6.75 -5.39 6.18
N VAL A 41 -6.86 -6.70 6.39
CA VAL A 41 -6.52 -7.65 5.33
C VAL A 41 -7.61 -7.54 4.27
N LEU A 42 -7.24 -7.57 3.00
CA LEU A 42 -8.20 -7.61 1.90
C LEU A 42 -7.81 -8.70 0.92
N ASN A 43 -8.76 -9.58 0.64
CA ASN A 43 -8.71 -10.49 -0.49
C ASN A 43 -9.64 -9.99 -1.58
N ARG A 44 -9.09 -9.89 -2.79
CA ARG A 44 -9.84 -9.42 -3.94
C ARG A 44 -10.86 -10.46 -4.39
N THR A 45 -12.08 -10.02 -4.66
CA THR A 45 -13.12 -10.88 -5.25
C THR A 45 -12.74 -11.24 -6.69
N ASN A 46 -13.04 -12.46 -7.13
CA ASN A 46 -12.68 -12.93 -8.47
C ASN A 46 -13.45 -12.20 -9.59
N ASP A 47 -14.64 -11.69 -9.28
CA ASP A 47 -15.54 -11.08 -10.26
C ASP A 47 -15.13 -9.65 -10.63
N SER A 48 -14.46 -8.95 -9.71
CA SER A 48 -14.05 -7.56 -9.93
C SER A 48 -12.83 -7.50 -10.87
N LYS A 49 -13.01 -6.99 -12.09
CA LYS A 49 -11.92 -6.77 -13.07
C LYS A 49 -11.25 -5.39 -12.93
N ILE A 50 -11.76 -4.54 -12.05
CA ILE A 50 -11.37 -3.12 -11.96
C ILE A 50 -9.99 -2.93 -11.34
N VAL A 51 -9.11 -2.19 -11.99
CA VAL A 51 -7.84 -1.82 -11.37
C VAL A 51 -8.11 -0.83 -10.23
N LEU A 52 -7.77 -1.22 -8.99
CA LEU A 52 -7.92 -0.35 -7.82
C LEU A 52 -6.58 0.26 -7.50
N LYS A 53 -6.53 1.58 -7.49
CA LYS A 53 -5.33 2.32 -7.18
C LYS A 53 -5.27 2.60 -5.68
N SER A 54 -4.07 2.56 -5.13
CA SER A 54 -3.84 3.02 -3.76
C SER A 54 -4.21 4.50 -3.63
N LYS A 55 -4.81 4.88 -2.49
CA LYS A 55 -5.41 6.20 -2.22
C LYS A 55 -6.67 6.53 -3.04
N GLU A 56 -7.27 5.56 -3.71
CA GLU A 56 -8.60 5.72 -4.30
C GLU A 56 -9.68 5.60 -3.22
N ARG A 57 -10.76 6.38 -3.33
CA ARG A 57 -11.86 6.33 -2.36
C ARG A 57 -12.63 5.02 -2.47
N LEU A 58 -12.72 4.29 -1.36
CA LEU A 58 -13.53 3.08 -1.21
C LEU A 58 -14.48 3.24 -0.02
N ILE A 59 -15.60 2.54 -0.08
CA ILE A 59 -16.53 2.41 1.02
C ILE A 59 -16.21 1.12 1.75
N PHE A 60 -15.86 1.23 3.02
CA PHE A 60 -15.61 0.11 3.90
C PHE A 60 -16.83 -0.14 4.79
N HIS A 61 -17.21 -1.40 4.88
CA HIS A 61 -18.12 -1.91 5.89
C HIS A 61 -17.28 -2.75 6.83
N VAL A 62 -17.13 -2.30 8.07
CA VAL A 62 -16.34 -2.93 9.13
C VAL A 62 -17.32 -3.28 10.24
N GLY A 63 -17.78 -4.53 10.27
CA GLY A 63 -18.87 -4.95 11.15
C GLY A 63 -20.12 -4.11 10.93
N PHE A 64 -20.56 -3.39 11.96
CA PHE A 64 -21.74 -2.51 11.90
C PHE A 64 -21.45 -1.09 11.39
N ARG A 65 -20.18 -0.75 11.13
CA ARG A 65 -19.77 0.60 10.72
C ARG A 65 -19.56 0.66 9.22
N ARG A 66 -20.10 1.71 8.60
CA ARG A 66 -19.87 2.04 7.19
C ARG A 66 -19.24 3.41 7.08
N PHE A 67 -18.08 3.49 6.44
CA PHE A 67 -17.40 4.75 6.19
C PHE A 67 -16.65 4.71 4.86
N ALA A 68 -16.40 5.89 4.29
CA ALA A 68 -15.62 6.01 3.07
C ALA A 68 -14.23 6.52 3.41
N CYS A 69 -13.19 5.84 2.92
CA CYS A 69 -11.81 6.24 3.12
C CYS A 69 -10.96 5.96 1.88
N SER A 70 -9.74 6.51 1.87
CA SER A 70 -8.78 6.31 0.78
C SER A 70 -7.60 5.47 1.31
N PRO A 71 -7.67 4.13 1.22
CA PRO A 71 -6.69 3.26 1.85
C PRO A 71 -5.35 3.27 1.13
N ILE A 72 -4.29 3.06 1.91
CA ILE A 72 -2.94 2.82 1.43
C ILE A 72 -2.70 1.31 1.44
N TYR A 73 -2.44 0.75 0.26
CA TYR A 73 -2.14 -0.69 0.14
C TYR A 73 -0.68 -1.01 0.46
N SER A 74 -0.49 -2.10 1.21
CA SER A 74 0.81 -2.64 1.58
C SER A 74 0.82 -4.17 1.49
N GLN A 75 2.01 -4.76 1.33
CA GLN A 75 2.17 -6.21 1.33
C GLN A 75 1.80 -6.82 2.68
N HIS A 76 1.11 -7.96 2.65
CA HIS A 76 0.89 -8.79 3.83
C HIS A 76 2.13 -9.69 4.04
N SER A 77 3.02 -9.25 4.93
CA SER A 77 4.29 -9.91 5.23
C SER A 77 4.52 -9.93 6.74
N ASN A 78 5.31 -10.89 7.25
CA ASN A 78 5.56 -11.05 8.68
C ASN A 78 6.62 -10.10 9.27
N GLY A 79 7.33 -9.31 8.44
CA GLY A 79 8.32 -8.34 8.92
C GLY A 79 7.72 -6.99 9.33
N ASN A 80 8.48 -6.14 10.02
CA ASN A 80 8.03 -4.84 10.55
C ASN A 80 7.87 -3.74 9.48
N LYS A 81 8.48 -3.94 8.30
CA LYS A 81 8.52 -2.99 7.20
C LYS A 81 7.73 -3.56 6.04
N HIS A 82 6.65 -2.90 5.66
CA HIS A 82 5.77 -3.39 4.60
C HIS A 82 5.94 -2.57 3.32
N LYS A 83 6.14 -3.25 2.20
CA LYS A 83 6.25 -2.58 0.90
C LYS A 83 4.89 -2.04 0.47
N PHE A 84 4.86 -0.76 0.11
CA PHE A 84 3.71 -0.11 -0.51
C PHE A 84 3.40 -0.73 -1.88
N GLU A 85 2.14 -1.04 -2.12
CA GLU A 85 1.64 -1.46 -3.43
C GLU A 85 0.83 -0.33 -4.07
N ARG A 86 1.12 -0.03 -5.34
CA ARG A 86 0.43 1.02 -6.09
C ARG A 86 -0.98 0.61 -6.50
N PHE A 87 -1.18 -0.69 -6.71
CA PHE A 87 -2.40 -1.26 -7.24
C PHE A 87 -2.76 -2.55 -6.51
N PHE A 88 -4.06 -2.79 -6.35
CA PHE A 88 -4.58 -4.05 -5.85
C PHE A 88 -4.64 -5.07 -6.99
N ARG A 89 -3.67 -6.00 -7.03
CA ARG A 89 -3.64 -7.04 -8.07
C ARG A 89 -4.69 -8.13 -7.82
N PRO A 90 -5.24 -8.74 -8.89
CA PRO A 90 -6.09 -9.93 -8.76
C PRO A 90 -5.37 -11.08 -8.03
N ARG A 91 -6.13 -11.88 -7.26
CA ARG A 91 -5.65 -13.09 -6.57
C ARG A 91 -4.49 -12.85 -5.59
N GLN A 92 -4.34 -11.63 -5.11
CA GLN A 92 -3.34 -11.27 -4.10
C GLN A 92 -4.05 -10.88 -2.80
N THR A 93 -3.48 -11.26 -1.66
CA THR A 93 -3.84 -10.72 -0.35
C THR A 93 -2.97 -9.50 -0.06
N LEU A 94 -3.59 -8.41 0.37
CA LEU A 94 -2.87 -7.20 0.79
C LEU A 94 -3.44 -6.64 2.08
N VAL A 95 -2.71 -5.70 2.68
CA VAL A 95 -3.21 -4.95 3.84
C VAL A 95 -3.52 -3.53 3.39
N ALA A 96 -4.78 -3.12 3.57
CA ALA A 96 -5.24 -1.76 3.41
C ALA A 96 -5.15 -1.02 4.74
N THR A 97 -4.44 0.10 4.74
CA THR A 97 -4.27 0.95 5.91
C THR A 97 -4.99 2.27 5.72
N CYS A 98 -5.87 2.63 6.65
CA CYS A 98 -6.65 3.86 6.61
C CYS A 98 -7.01 4.37 8.01
N PHE A 99 -7.44 5.62 8.11
CA PHE A 99 -7.99 6.16 9.35
C PHE A 99 -9.49 5.83 9.47
N GLY A 100 -9.94 5.50 10.67
CA GLY A 100 -11.33 5.18 10.95
C GLY A 100 -11.64 5.10 12.46
N PRO A 101 -12.92 4.91 12.82
CA PRO A 101 -13.37 4.73 14.20
C PRO A 101 -13.01 3.34 14.74
N ILE A 102 -12.37 3.24 15.90
CA ILE A 102 -11.87 2.00 16.52
C ILE A 102 -12.97 0.93 16.58
N THR A 103 -12.63 -0.31 16.24
CA THR A 103 -13.51 -1.48 16.32
C THR A 103 -12.67 -2.65 16.80
N TYR A 104 -13.20 -3.45 17.72
CA TYR A 104 -12.46 -4.59 18.26
C TYR A 104 -12.46 -5.79 17.29
N SER A 105 -11.33 -6.47 17.19
CA SER A 105 -11.17 -7.70 16.40
C SER A 105 -11.71 -8.91 17.21
N PRO A 106 -12.31 -9.95 16.58
CA PRO A 106 -12.47 -10.18 15.14
C PRO A 106 -13.67 -9.44 14.54
N THR A 107 -13.46 -8.77 13.40
CA THR A 107 -14.53 -8.11 12.64
C THR A 107 -14.34 -8.37 11.15
N SER A 108 -15.41 -8.75 10.45
CA SER A 108 -15.40 -8.91 8.99
C SER A 108 -15.40 -7.55 8.29
N VAL A 109 -14.70 -7.49 7.16
CA VAL A 109 -14.57 -6.26 6.37
C VAL A 109 -14.94 -6.51 4.91
N LEU A 110 -15.83 -5.67 4.41
CA LEU A 110 -16.19 -5.59 2.99
C LEU A 110 -15.75 -4.24 2.44
N ALA A 111 -15.13 -4.26 1.26
CA ALA A 111 -14.74 -3.06 0.55
C ALA A 111 -15.54 -2.94 -0.75
N PHE A 112 -16.16 -1.78 -0.95
CA PHE A 112 -16.96 -1.45 -2.12
C PHE A 112 -16.37 -0.27 -2.87
N LYS A 113 -16.43 -0.33 -4.19
CA LYS A 113 -16.19 0.81 -5.07
C LYS A 113 -17.52 1.45 -5.44
N GLN A 114 -17.62 2.75 -5.23
CA GLN A 114 -18.81 3.53 -5.58
C GLN A 114 -18.62 4.18 -6.95
N TYR A 115 -19.59 3.98 -7.84
CA TYR A 115 -19.65 4.64 -9.15
C TYR A 115 -20.43 5.96 -9.07
N PRO A 116 -20.27 6.87 -10.06
CA PRO A 116 -21.02 8.11 -10.14
C PRO A 116 -22.55 7.90 -10.09
N ASP A 117 -23.02 6.78 -10.63
CA ASP A 117 -24.43 6.41 -10.67
C ASP A 117 -24.99 5.93 -9.31
N GLY A 118 -24.16 5.95 -8.26
CA GLY A 118 -24.52 5.49 -6.92
C GLY A 118 -24.39 3.98 -6.71
N HIS A 119 -24.23 3.21 -7.79
CA HIS A 119 -23.98 1.77 -7.75
C HIS A 119 -22.71 1.45 -6.95
N GLN A 120 -22.77 0.39 -6.13
CA GLN A 120 -21.65 -0.09 -5.32
C GLN A 120 -21.30 -1.51 -5.70
N GLU A 121 -20.06 -1.72 -6.13
CA GLU A 121 -19.54 -3.02 -6.50
C GLU A 121 -18.60 -3.53 -5.42
N LEU A 122 -18.78 -4.79 -5.01
CA LEU A 122 -17.94 -5.46 -4.03
C LEU A 122 -16.59 -5.80 -4.66
N VAL A 123 -15.53 -5.17 -4.16
CA VAL A 123 -14.19 -5.32 -4.72
C VAL A 123 -13.28 -6.24 -3.92
N ALA A 124 -13.47 -6.29 -2.60
CA ALA A 124 -12.66 -7.13 -1.73
C ALA A 124 -13.39 -7.45 -0.43
N THR A 125 -13.02 -8.59 0.16
CA THR A 125 -13.60 -9.14 1.38
C THR A 125 -12.49 -9.77 2.20
N ASP A 126 -12.46 -9.53 3.51
CA ASP A 126 -11.73 -10.33 4.49
C ASP A 126 -12.09 -9.84 5.91
N SER A 127 -11.10 -9.44 6.71
CA SER A 127 -11.23 -9.18 8.13
C SER A 127 -10.25 -8.08 8.60
N LEU A 128 -10.54 -7.54 9.78
CA LEU A 128 -9.70 -6.58 10.47
C LEU A 128 -8.44 -7.26 11.03
N LEU A 129 -7.25 -6.86 10.58
CA LEU A 129 -5.98 -7.39 11.08
C LEU A 129 -5.66 -6.85 12.47
N SER A 130 -5.61 -5.52 12.57
CA SER A 130 -5.22 -4.81 13.78
C SER A 130 -5.58 -3.34 13.69
N VAL A 131 -5.72 -2.69 14.84
CA VAL A 131 -5.92 -1.25 14.95
C VAL A 131 -4.68 -0.66 15.64
N ASN A 132 -3.65 -0.36 14.85
CA ASN A 132 -2.39 0.17 15.37
C ASN A 132 -1.71 1.13 14.36
N PRO A 133 -1.26 2.31 14.82
CA PRO A 133 -0.57 3.28 13.97
C PRO A 133 0.89 2.90 13.69
N ASP A 134 1.48 1.97 14.44
CA ASP A 134 2.91 1.64 14.39
C ASP A 134 3.33 0.86 13.13
N ARG A 135 2.38 0.43 12.30
CA ARG A 135 2.67 -0.33 11.08
C ARG A 135 3.35 0.56 10.03
N ILE A 136 4.63 0.32 9.77
CA ILE A 136 5.43 1.13 8.83
C ILE A 136 5.22 0.67 7.38
N ILE A 137 4.76 1.59 6.53
CA ILE A 137 4.58 1.37 5.09
C ILE A 137 5.66 2.13 4.32
N LEU A 138 6.43 1.41 3.50
CA LEU A 138 7.56 1.96 2.75
C LEU A 138 7.29 1.99 1.24
N LYS A 139 7.37 3.18 0.65
CA LYS A 139 7.31 3.35 -0.80
C LYS A 139 8.69 3.16 -1.42
N ARG A 140 8.86 2.07 -2.15
CA ARG A 140 10.07 1.85 -2.95
C ARG A 140 10.05 2.67 -4.24
N ILE A 141 11.12 3.40 -4.50
CA ILE A 141 11.42 4.04 -5.79
C ILE A 141 12.63 3.31 -6.39
N VAL A 142 12.61 3.05 -7.70
CA VAL A 142 13.71 2.39 -8.41
C VAL A 142 14.17 3.36 -9.50
N LEU A 143 15.37 3.88 -9.34
CA LEU A 143 16.07 4.64 -10.37
C LEU A 143 16.75 3.66 -11.32
N SER A 144 16.67 3.93 -12.61
CA SER A 144 17.21 3.05 -13.65
C SER A 144 18.33 3.78 -14.37
N GLY A 145 19.43 3.08 -14.62
CA GLY A 145 20.56 3.56 -15.39
C GLY A 145 20.97 2.54 -16.42
N HIS A 146 21.74 2.97 -17.41
CA HIS A 146 22.25 2.13 -18.49
C HIS A 146 23.76 1.95 -18.35
N PRO A 147 24.30 0.71 -18.38
CA PRO A 147 25.73 0.49 -18.41
C PRO A 147 26.32 0.99 -19.74
N PHE A 148 27.33 1.84 -19.69
CA PHE A 148 27.98 2.40 -20.88
C PHE A 148 29.31 1.72 -21.20
N LYS A 149 30.21 1.65 -20.22
CA LYS A 149 31.50 0.95 -20.34
C LYS A 149 31.62 -0.08 -19.24
N ILE A 150 31.98 -1.32 -19.61
CA ILE A 150 32.09 -2.44 -18.69
C ILE A 150 33.54 -2.91 -18.66
N HIS A 151 34.13 -2.88 -17.48
CA HIS A 151 35.45 -3.43 -17.19
C HIS A 151 35.32 -4.69 -16.33
N LYS A 152 36.43 -5.41 -16.10
CA LYS A 152 36.43 -6.66 -15.32
C LYS A 152 35.89 -6.47 -13.88
N ARG A 153 36.23 -5.35 -13.25
CA ARG A 153 35.89 -5.04 -11.85
C ARG A 153 35.16 -3.71 -11.67
N SER A 154 34.75 -3.05 -12.75
CA SER A 154 34.00 -1.81 -12.67
C SER A 154 33.09 -1.64 -13.86
N ALA A 155 32.03 -0.84 -13.69
CA ALA A 155 31.17 -0.45 -14.79
C ALA A 155 30.80 1.03 -14.66
N VAL A 156 30.87 1.75 -15.79
CA VAL A 156 30.40 3.12 -15.90
C VAL A 156 28.93 3.08 -16.26
N ILE A 157 28.09 3.71 -15.43
CA ILE A 157 26.64 3.81 -15.62
C ILE A 157 26.28 5.24 -15.98
N ARG A 158 25.39 5.40 -16.96
CA ARG A 158 24.81 6.69 -17.41
C ARG A 158 23.29 6.70 -17.25
N TYR A 159 22.69 7.88 -17.31
CA TYR A 159 21.24 8.13 -17.24
C TYR A 159 20.53 7.73 -15.93
N MET A 160 21.27 7.31 -14.89
CA MET A 160 20.69 7.13 -13.55
C MET A 160 20.53 8.46 -12.82
N PHE A 161 21.53 9.34 -12.98
CA PHE A 161 21.57 10.70 -12.45
C PHE A 161 22.06 11.63 -13.57
N PHE A 162 21.80 12.92 -13.40
CA PHE A 162 22.23 13.97 -14.33
C PHE A 162 23.26 14.91 -13.71
N ASN A 163 23.25 15.06 -12.37
CA ASN A 163 24.18 15.90 -11.63
C ASN A 163 25.19 15.04 -10.85
N PRO A 164 26.45 15.49 -10.69
CA PRO A 164 27.46 14.77 -9.92
C PRO A 164 27.17 14.80 -8.40
N GLU A 165 26.45 15.82 -7.92
CA GLU A 165 26.04 15.94 -6.51
C GLU A 165 25.10 14.79 -6.12
N ASP A 166 24.13 14.44 -6.98
CA ASP A 166 23.21 13.33 -6.73
C ASP A 166 23.97 12.00 -6.62
N VAL A 167 24.97 11.78 -7.49
CA VAL A 167 25.80 10.58 -7.47
C VAL A 167 26.53 10.45 -6.13
N ASN A 168 27.11 11.56 -5.65
CA ASN A 168 27.83 11.59 -4.38
C ASN A 168 26.89 11.42 -3.18
N TRP A 169 25.70 12.02 -3.22
CA TRP A 169 24.67 11.87 -2.20
C TRP A 169 24.21 10.41 -2.07
N PHE A 170 23.97 9.74 -3.20
CA PHE A 170 23.50 8.36 -3.24
C PHE A 170 24.63 7.32 -3.17
N LYS A 171 25.88 7.75 -2.97
CA LYS A 171 27.06 6.87 -2.90
C LYS A 171 26.95 5.72 -1.88
N PRO A 172 26.38 5.92 -0.67
CA PRO A 172 26.25 4.83 0.31
C PRO A 172 25.24 3.74 -0.07
N ILE A 173 24.40 3.97 -1.08
CA ILE A 173 23.32 3.04 -1.45
C ILE A 173 23.86 1.85 -2.24
N GLU A 174 23.35 0.65 -1.93
CA GLU A 174 23.62 -0.57 -2.69
C GLU A 174 22.85 -0.55 -4.03
N LEU A 175 23.59 -0.74 -5.12
CA LEU A 175 23.04 -0.94 -6.45
C LEU A 175 22.75 -2.43 -6.68
N ARG A 176 21.68 -2.70 -7.42
CA ARG A 176 21.41 -4.04 -7.95
C ARG A 176 21.13 -3.98 -9.44
N THR A 177 21.53 -5.03 -10.15
CA THR A 177 21.18 -5.24 -11.56
C THR A 177 19.96 -6.16 -11.69
N ARG A 178 19.37 -6.21 -12.89
CA ARG A 178 18.27 -7.14 -13.20
C ARG A 178 18.68 -8.61 -13.04
N TRP A 179 19.95 -8.93 -13.30
CA TRP A 179 20.52 -10.27 -13.16
C TRP A 179 21.04 -10.59 -11.76
N GLY A 180 20.62 -9.84 -10.73
CA GLY A 180 20.94 -10.14 -9.34
C GLY A 180 22.35 -9.77 -8.88
N ARG A 181 23.18 -9.15 -9.73
CA ARG A 181 24.49 -8.61 -9.30
C ARG A 181 24.29 -7.40 -8.38
N ARG A 182 25.15 -7.28 -7.37
CA ARG A 182 25.14 -6.21 -6.36
C ARG A 182 26.47 -5.46 -6.35
N GLY A 183 26.43 -4.16 -6.05
CA GLY A 183 27.60 -3.29 -6.03
C GLY A 183 27.29 -1.93 -5.44
N HIS A 184 28.28 -1.04 -5.44
CA HIS A 184 28.16 0.32 -4.91
C HIS A 184 28.70 1.35 -5.91
N ILE A 185 28.29 2.61 -5.73
CA ILE A 185 28.86 3.73 -6.47
C ILE A 185 30.25 4.02 -5.89
N LYS A 186 31.25 4.10 -6.77
CA LYS A 186 32.63 4.42 -6.39
C LYS A 186 32.88 5.93 -6.44
N GLU A 187 32.55 6.56 -7.56
CA GLU A 187 32.77 8.00 -7.79
C GLU A 187 31.92 8.51 -8.95
N SER A 188 31.68 9.82 -8.95
CA SER A 188 31.12 10.52 -10.11
C SER A 188 32.20 10.77 -11.16
N LEU A 189 31.84 10.65 -12.43
CA LEU A 189 32.69 10.91 -13.59
C LEU A 189 32.15 12.14 -14.34
N GLY A 190 32.91 13.23 -14.32
CA GLY A 190 32.54 14.47 -15.01
C GLY A 190 31.30 15.17 -14.44
N THR A 191 30.66 15.98 -15.27
CA THR A 191 29.54 16.87 -14.90
C THR A 191 28.15 16.34 -15.23
N HIS A 192 28.04 15.28 -16.04
CA HIS A 192 26.75 14.76 -16.54
C HIS A 192 26.19 13.57 -15.74
N GLY A 193 26.55 13.47 -14.45
CA GLY A 193 26.03 12.42 -13.56
C GLY A 193 26.42 10.99 -13.98
N HIS A 194 27.48 10.84 -14.78
CA HIS A 194 28.06 9.53 -15.03
C HIS A 194 28.73 9.03 -13.76
N MET A 195 28.69 7.73 -13.53
CA MET A 195 29.25 7.18 -12.29
C MET A 195 29.98 5.88 -12.55
N ASN A 196 31.11 5.72 -11.86
CA ASN A 196 31.85 4.48 -11.82
C ASN A 196 31.29 3.61 -10.67
N THR A 197 31.06 2.33 -10.94
CA THR A 197 30.49 1.41 -9.96
C THR A 197 31.38 0.21 -9.75
N GLU A 198 31.43 -0.28 -8.52
CA GLU A 198 32.25 -1.41 -8.10
C GLU A 198 31.35 -2.55 -7.59
N PRO A 199 31.42 -3.76 -8.17
CA PRO A 199 30.65 -4.91 -7.73
C PRO A 199 31.25 -5.57 -6.49
N HIS A 200 30.40 -6.26 -5.73
CA HIS A 200 30.84 -7.04 -4.57
C HIS A 200 31.56 -8.36 -4.94
N LYS A 201 31.43 -8.85 -6.20
CA LYS A 201 32.13 -10.03 -6.75
C LYS A 201 32.49 -9.84 -8.24
N SER A 202 33.66 -10.36 -8.61
CA SER A 202 34.37 -10.19 -9.90
C SER A 202 33.76 -10.95 -11.09
N LEU A 203 32.49 -10.72 -11.42
CA LEU A 203 31.83 -11.44 -12.54
C LEU A 203 31.00 -10.51 -13.40
N TRP A 204 31.58 -9.42 -13.95
CA TRP A 204 30.91 -8.65 -15.00
C TRP A 204 31.00 -9.31 -16.38
N THR A 205 31.97 -10.19 -16.60
CA THR A 205 32.40 -10.65 -17.93
C THR A 205 31.47 -11.66 -18.62
N SER A 206 30.47 -12.23 -17.95
CA SER A 206 29.62 -13.27 -18.55
C SER A 206 28.43 -12.79 -19.40
N PHE A 207 28.31 -11.49 -19.72
CA PHE A 207 27.18 -10.98 -20.52
C PHE A 207 27.57 -10.00 -21.63
N LEU A 208 28.84 -9.96 -22.05
CA LEU A 208 29.22 -9.34 -23.32
C LEU A 208 28.99 -10.35 -24.47
N LYS A 209 27.73 -10.61 -24.78
CA LYS A 209 27.33 -10.84 -26.17
C LYS A 209 26.14 -9.91 -26.45
N PRO A 210 26.29 -8.90 -27.32
CA PRO A 210 25.16 -8.12 -27.79
C PRO A 210 24.21 -9.03 -28.60
N LEU A 211 22.91 -8.72 -28.54
CA LEU A 211 22.04 -8.95 -29.70
C LEU A 211 22.50 -8.02 -30.82
#